data_AF-A0A7C1LV02-F1
#
_entry.id   AF-A0A7C1LV02-F1
#
_cell.length_a   1.000
_cell.length_b   1.000
_cell.length_c   1.000
_cell.angle_alpha   90.00
_cell.angle_beta   90.00
_cell.angle_gamma   90.00
#
_symmetry.space_group_name_H-M   'P 1'
#
loop_
_entity.id
_entity.type
_entity.pdbx_description
1 polymer ?
#
loop_
_entity_poly.entity_id
_entity_poly.type
_entity_poly.pdbx_seq_one_letter_code
_entity_poly.pdbx_strand_id
1 'polypeptide(L)'
;MCRKGNTKRKIEPKSEKRYNSAFFWEERNKWFSDLWEDIRGVPQSLNNSDNQNLRSRSAAYPFELPYRLVNMFSVYEDVVLDPFWGTGTTSLAAMILARNSIGYEIDSDLFGLFKNSITNLSQLNKEINRNRLNQHIEFINNYKNQVKDIKYKSTYYKFPVITKQEKEILFYSVERFTEDENNFILDYEKFR
;
A
#
# COMPACT_ATOMS: atom_id res chain seq x y z
N MET A 1 -19.95 5.49 15.97
CA MET A 1 -19.58 6.82 15.44
C MET A 1 -18.15 7.14 15.85
N CYS A 2 -17.19 7.07 14.93
CA CYS A 2 -15.80 7.45 15.19
C CYS A 2 -15.72 8.97 15.34
N ARG A 3 -15.46 9.47 16.56
CA ARG A 3 -15.27 10.91 16.82
C ARG A 3 -13.79 11.25 16.71
N LYS A 4 -13.49 12.48 16.26
CA LYS A 4 -12.14 13.04 16.34
C LYS A 4 -11.73 13.08 17.82
N GLY A 5 -10.80 12.22 18.22
CA GLY A 5 -10.30 12.17 19.59
C GLY A 5 -9.66 13.49 20.00
N ASN A 6 -9.67 13.78 21.31
CA ASN A 6 -9.02 14.97 21.86
C ASN A 6 -7.49 14.93 21.74
N THR A 7 -6.93 13.75 21.45
CA THR A 7 -5.50 13.54 21.25
C THR A 7 -5.17 13.64 19.76
N LYS A 8 -4.31 14.60 19.40
CA LYS A 8 -3.69 14.61 18.07
C LYS A 8 -2.63 13.51 18.02
N ARG A 9 -2.59 12.79 16.91
CA ARG A 9 -1.48 11.89 16.59
C ARG A 9 -0.16 12.66 16.71
N LYS A 10 0.78 12.13 17.49
CA LYS A 10 2.14 12.66 17.61
C LYS A 10 3.06 11.74 16.82
N ILE A 11 3.88 12.32 15.94
CA ILE A 11 4.95 11.60 15.25
C ILE A 11 6.25 12.18 15.79
N GLU A 12 7.10 11.31 16.33
CA GLU A 12 8.37 11.73 16.90
C GLU A 12 9.22 12.46 15.84
N PRO A 13 9.84 13.60 16.21
CA PRO A 13 10.78 14.27 15.33
C PRO A 13 11.90 13.30 14.94
N LYS A 14 12.23 13.25 13.65
CA LYS A 14 13.23 12.33 13.08
C LYS A 14 12.93 10.83 13.25
N SER A 15 11.67 10.44 13.41
CA SER A 15 11.27 9.03 13.42
C SER A 15 11.77 8.30 12.16
N GLU A 16 12.54 7.23 12.36
CA GLU A 16 13.01 6.36 11.27
C GLU A 16 11.84 5.81 10.45
N LYS A 17 10.75 5.40 11.11
CA LYS A 17 9.53 4.90 10.45
C LYS A 17 8.98 5.91 9.44
N ARG A 18 9.00 7.20 9.78
CA ARG A 18 8.54 8.27 8.87
C ARG A 18 9.42 8.41 7.65
N TYR A 19 10.74 8.36 7.81
CA TYR A 19 11.66 8.50 6.68
C TYR A 19 11.68 7.26 5.80
N ASN A 20 11.63 6.07 6.40
CA ASN A 20 11.57 4.80 5.67
C ASN A 20 10.28 4.70 4.84
N SER A 21 9.16 5.23 5.36
CA SER A 21 7.87 5.31 4.66
C SER A 21 7.77 6.36 3.56
N ALA A 22 8.89 6.89 3.09
CA ALA A 22 8.89 7.80 1.95
C ALA A 22 8.35 7.10 0.68
N PHE A 23 7.94 7.93 -0.27
CA PHE A 23 7.57 7.56 -1.63
C PHE A 23 8.34 8.44 -2.60
N PHE A 24 8.48 7.98 -3.84
CA PHE A 24 9.26 8.69 -4.83
C PHE A 24 8.60 10.01 -5.26
N TRP A 25 9.39 10.94 -5.77
CA TRP A 25 8.91 12.25 -6.18
C TRP A 25 7.81 12.18 -7.26
N GLU A 26 7.98 11.31 -8.24
CA GLU A 26 7.00 11.08 -9.31
C GLU A 26 5.72 10.43 -8.78
N GLU A 27 5.82 9.54 -7.81
CA GLU A 27 4.67 8.96 -7.10
C GLU A 27 3.92 10.06 -6.35
N ARG A 28 4.64 10.93 -5.63
CA ARG A 28 4.04 12.07 -4.92
C ARG A 28 3.25 12.96 -5.86
N ASN A 29 3.83 13.35 -7.00
CA ASN A 29 3.17 14.24 -7.94
C ASN A 29 1.88 13.63 -8.50
N LYS A 30 1.89 12.31 -8.70
CA LYS A 30 0.73 11.57 -9.17
C LYS A 30 -0.32 11.38 -8.08
N TRP A 31 0.08 11.04 -6.87
CA TRP A 31 -0.85 10.70 -5.78
C TRP A 31 -1.45 11.94 -5.12
N PHE A 32 -0.77 13.08 -5.11
CA PHE A 32 -1.30 14.32 -4.54
C PHE A 32 -1.94 15.25 -5.59
N SER A 33 -2.26 14.74 -6.78
CA SER A 33 -3.10 15.49 -7.72
C SER A 33 -4.56 15.53 -7.24
N ASP A 34 -5.26 16.62 -7.57
CA ASP A 34 -6.67 16.81 -7.17
C ASP A 34 -7.60 15.77 -7.83
N LEU A 35 -7.21 15.27 -9.01
CA LEU A 35 -7.94 14.26 -9.76
C LEU A 35 -7.03 13.10 -10.13
N TRP A 36 -7.50 11.87 -9.91
CA TRP A 36 -6.86 10.64 -10.37
C TRP A 36 -7.62 10.07 -11.57
N GLU A 37 -7.08 10.26 -12.76
CA GLU A 37 -7.67 9.75 -14.00
C GLU A 37 -7.22 8.32 -14.33
N ASP A 38 -6.18 7.85 -13.64
CA ASP A 38 -5.53 6.57 -13.93
C ASP A 38 -6.09 5.39 -13.12
N ILE A 39 -6.86 5.68 -12.07
CA ILE A 39 -7.58 4.67 -11.29
C ILE A 39 -8.94 4.44 -11.96
N ARG A 40 -9.01 3.39 -12.78
CA ARG A 40 -10.28 2.94 -13.35
C ARG A 40 -10.97 1.97 -12.39
N GLY A 41 -12.29 1.94 -12.43
CA GLY A 41 -13.07 0.93 -11.72
C GLY A 41 -12.62 -0.48 -12.10
N VAL A 42 -12.61 -1.42 -11.15
CA VAL A 42 -12.23 -2.81 -11.44
C VAL A 42 -13.36 -3.45 -12.25
N PRO A 43 -13.09 -3.95 -13.47
CA PRO A 43 -14.05 -4.80 -14.14
C PRO A 43 -14.26 -6.06 -13.28
N GLN A 44 -15.49 -6.30 -12.88
CA GLN A 44 -15.88 -7.44 -12.04
C GLN A 44 -15.78 -8.75 -12.84
N SER A 45 -14.57 -9.27 -13.03
CA SER A 45 -14.35 -10.55 -13.69
C SER A 45 -14.61 -11.69 -12.71
N LEU A 46 -15.88 -12.11 -12.63
CA LEU A 46 -16.29 -13.41 -12.12
C LEU A 46 -17.24 -14.02 -13.16
N ASN A 47 -16.67 -14.59 -14.22
CA ASN A 47 -17.39 -15.39 -15.22
C ASN A 47 -17.82 -16.74 -14.63
N ASN A 48 -18.68 -16.75 -13.61
CA ASN A 48 -19.42 -17.93 -13.18
C ASN A 48 -20.83 -17.50 -12.76
N SER A 49 -21.82 -18.04 -13.44
CA SER A 49 -23.26 -17.71 -13.35
C SER A 49 -23.88 -17.90 -11.96
N ASP A 50 -23.19 -18.56 -11.03
CA ASP A 50 -23.72 -18.88 -9.69
C ASP A 50 -23.48 -17.79 -8.63
N ASN A 51 -22.73 -16.71 -8.96
CA ASN A 51 -22.28 -15.69 -8.00
C ASN A 51 -22.88 -14.28 -8.19
N GLN A 52 -24.08 -14.15 -8.77
CA GLN A 52 -24.72 -12.84 -8.94
C GLN A 52 -24.98 -12.10 -7.61
N ASN A 53 -25.30 -12.80 -6.53
CA ASN A 53 -25.51 -12.21 -5.19
C ASN A 53 -24.21 -11.82 -4.48
N LEU A 54 -23.10 -12.51 -4.74
CA LEU A 54 -21.79 -12.09 -4.23
C LEU A 54 -21.26 -10.89 -5.02
N ARG A 55 -21.57 -10.81 -6.32
CA ARG A 55 -21.24 -9.68 -7.20
C ARG A 55 -21.97 -8.38 -6.82
N SER A 56 -23.24 -8.45 -6.41
CA SER A 56 -23.99 -7.27 -5.96
C SER A 56 -23.52 -6.76 -4.59
N ARG A 57 -23.04 -7.65 -3.72
CA ARG A 57 -22.52 -7.33 -2.37
C ARG A 57 -21.06 -6.88 -2.38
N SER A 58 -20.24 -7.34 -3.33
CA SER A 58 -18.83 -6.92 -3.51
C SER A 58 -18.73 -5.64 -4.34
N ALA A 59 -19.09 -4.50 -3.74
CA ALA A 59 -18.75 -3.18 -4.28
C ALA A 59 -17.25 -2.85 -4.05
N ALA A 60 -16.37 -3.79 -4.38
CA ALA A 60 -14.94 -3.68 -4.12
C ALA A 60 -14.34 -2.55 -4.98
N TYR A 61 -13.70 -1.59 -4.31
CA TYR A 61 -12.92 -0.56 -4.99
C TYR A 61 -11.58 -1.11 -5.50
N PRO A 62 -10.96 -0.48 -6.51
CA PRO A 62 -9.65 -0.88 -7.02
C PRO A 62 -8.56 -0.86 -5.95
N PHE A 63 -7.67 -1.85 -5.96
CA PHE A 63 -6.53 -1.95 -5.03
C PHE A 63 -5.67 -0.68 -4.96
N GLU A 64 -5.50 0.00 -6.10
CA GLU A 64 -4.69 1.23 -6.18
C GLU A 64 -5.21 2.35 -5.27
N LEU A 65 -6.52 2.40 -5.01
CA LEU A 65 -7.16 3.41 -4.17
C LEU A 65 -6.67 3.34 -2.70
N PRO A 66 -6.91 2.25 -1.94
CA PRO A 66 -6.40 2.13 -0.58
C PRO A 66 -4.86 2.11 -0.56
N TYR A 67 -4.21 1.57 -1.58
CA TYR A 67 -2.74 1.54 -1.66
C TYR A 67 -2.15 2.95 -1.61
N ARG A 68 -2.69 3.90 -2.39
CA ARG A 68 -2.27 5.31 -2.34
C ARG A 68 -2.61 5.94 -1.00
N LEU A 69 -3.85 5.80 -0.54
CA LEU A 69 -4.30 6.43 0.70
C LEU A 69 -3.49 5.99 1.91
N VAL A 70 -3.19 4.69 2.02
CA VAL A 70 -2.36 4.15 3.10
C VAL A 70 -0.93 4.72 2.99
N ASN A 71 -0.31 4.75 1.82
CA ASN A 71 1.00 5.39 1.66
C ASN A 71 1.01 6.88 2.04
N MET A 72 -0.03 7.63 1.65
CA MET A 72 -0.09 9.09 1.84
C MET A 72 -0.35 9.49 3.30
N PHE A 73 -1.16 8.73 4.02
CA PHE A 73 -1.69 9.12 5.34
C PHE A 73 -1.21 8.23 6.48
N SER A 74 -0.31 7.28 6.23
CA SER A 74 0.27 6.41 7.25
C SER A 74 1.78 6.19 7.06
N VAL A 75 2.46 5.83 8.13
CA VAL A 75 3.85 5.35 8.15
C VAL A 75 3.87 3.90 8.63
N TYR A 76 5.01 3.23 8.51
CA TYR A 76 5.20 1.85 8.94
C TYR A 76 4.66 1.61 10.36
N GLU A 77 4.00 0.46 10.53
CA GLU A 77 3.36 0.00 11.76
C GLU A 77 2.16 0.85 12.27
N ASP A 78 1.74 1.89 11.55
CA ASP A 78 0.46 2.53 11.84
C ASP A 78 -0.72 1.56 11.69
N VAL A 79 -1.83 1.86 12.37
CA VAL A 79 -3.08 1.11 12.27
C VAL A 79 -4.06 1.84 11.35
N VAL A 80 -4.57 1.13 10.35
CA VAL A 80 -5.63 1.58 9.44
C VAL A 80 -6.95 0.91 9.82
N LEU A 81 -8.00 1.70 10.06
CA LEU A 81 -9.32 1.19 10.40
C LEU A 81 -10.25 1.29 9.18
N ASP A 82 -10.87 0.16 8.82
CA ASP A 82 -11.94 0.09 7.82
C ASP A 82 -13.24 -0.44 8.45
N PRO A 83 -14.23 0.42 8.75
CA PRO A 83 -15.49 -0.01 9.36
C PRO A 83 -16.46 -0.67 8.36
N PHE A 84 -16.14 -0.66 7.06
CA PHE A 84 -16.94 -1.26 5.99
C PHE A 84 -16.01 -2.07 5.09
N TRP A 85 -15.41 -3.10 5.70
CA TRP A 85 -14.25 -3.81 5.17
C TRP A 85 -14.51 -4.46 3.80
N GLY A 86 -15.73 -4.95 3.56
CA GLY A 86 -16.13 -5.54 2.29
C GLY A 86 -15.25 -6.74 1.95
N THR A 87 -14.60 -6.68 0.78
CA THR A 87 -13.65 -7.72 0.33
C THR A 87 -12.26 -7.63 0.97
N GLY A 88 -12.05 -6.70 1.89
CA GLY A 88 -10.80 -6.53 2.63
C GLY A 88 -9.65 -5.88 1.88
N THR A 89 -9.95 -5.13 0.81
CA THR A 89 -8.94 -4.48 -0.03
C THR A 89 -8.07 -3.47 0.76
N THR A 90 -8.64 -2.75 1.75
CA THR A 90 -7.86 -1.90 2.68
C THR A 90 -6.83 -2.71 3.46
N SER A 91 -7.22 -3.86 4.01
CA SER A 91 -6.31 -4.73 4.78
C SER A 91 -5.21 -5.30 3.91
N LEU A 92 -5.55 -5.74 2.68
CA LEU A 92 -4.55 -6.20 1.72
C LEU A 92 -3.51 -5.09 1.42
N ALA A 93 -3.96 -3.85 1.19
CA ALA A 93 -3.05 -2.72 0.98
C ALA A 93 -2.19 -2.43 2.21
N ALA A 94 -2.77 -2.44 3.41
CA ALA A 94 -2.04 -2.26 4.66
C ALA A 94 -0.98 -3.35 4.86
N MET A 95 -1.32 -4.63 4.61
CA MET A 95 -0.41 -5.77 4.66
C MET A 95 0.77 -5.59 3.70
N ILE A 96 0.51 -5.22 2.43
CA ILE A 96 1.57 -4.99 1.44
C ILE A 96 2.48 -3.84 1.86
N LEU A 97 1.93 -2.84 2.55
CA LEU A 97 2.67 -1.65 2.97
C LEU A 97 3.26 -1.76 4.38
N ALA A 98 3.25 -2.94 5.02
CA ALA A 98 3.74 -3.11 6.39
C ALA A 98 3.10 -2.12 7.39
N ARG A 99 1.78 -1.98 7.28
CA ARG A 99 0.90 -1.30 8.23
C ARG A 99 -0.02 -2.35 8.88
N ASN A 100 -0.45 -2.04 10.09
CA ASN A 100 -1.50 -2.79 10.76
C ASN A 100 -2.86 -2.38 10.20
N SER A 101 -3.86 -3.26 10.28
CA SER A 101 -5.24 -2.91 9.94
C SER A 101 -6.25 -3.61 10.82
N ILE A 102 -7.41 -2.97 10.99
CA ILE A 102 -8.59 -3.52 11.66
C ILE A 102 -9.76 -3.29 10.70
N GLY A 103 -10.43 -4.37 10.32
CA GLY A 103 -11.61 -4.35 9.45
C GLY A 103 -12.85 -4.85 10.19
N TYR A 104 -14.01 -4.23 9.92
CA TYR A 104 -15.30 -4.76 10.34
C TYR A 104 -16.15 -5.11 9.13
N GLU A 105 -16.68 -6.33 9.12
CA GLU A 105 -17.61 -6.82 8.11
C GLU A 105 -18.71 -7.66 8.77
N ILE A 106 -19.94 -7.44 8.34
CA ILE A 106 -21.12 -8.16 8.84
C ILE A 106 -21.39 -9.42 8.01
N ASP A 107 -20.98 -9.41 6.74
CA ASP A 107 -21.16 -10.50 5.80
C ASP A 107 -19.97 -11.46 5.82
N SER A 108 -20.14 -12.58 6.52
CA SER A 108 -19.10 -13.62 6.62
C SER A 108 -18.70 -14.23 5.28
N ASP A 109 -19.55 -14.15 4.23
CA ASP A 109 -19.23 -14.72 2.92
C ASP A 109 -18.04 -14.00 2.26
N LEU A 110 -17.85 -12.71 2.57
CA LEU A 110 -16.78 -11.89 2.00
C LEU A 110 -15.40 -12.25 2.59
N PHE A 111 -15.35 -12.85 3.77
CA PHE A 111 -14.12 -13.29 4.40
C PHE A 111 -13.38 -14.35 3.58
N GLY A 112 -14.12 -15.27 2.93
CA GLY A 112 -13.54 -16.27 2.05
C GLY A 112 -12.86 -15.66 0.82
N LEU A 113 -13.44 -14.60 0.25
CA LEU A 113 -12.83 -13.86 -0.86
C LEU A 113 -11.52 -13.19 -0.43
N PHE A 114 -11.49 -12.62 0.77
CA PHE A 114 -10.27 -12.03 1.31
C PHE A 114 -9.16 -13.07 1.47
N LYS A 115 -9.44 -14.25 2.05
CA LYS A 115 -8.45 -15.32 2.20
C LYS A 115 -7.84 -15.73 0.85
N ASN A 116 -8.68 -15.86 -0.18
CA ASN A 116 -8.20 -16.18 -1.53
C ASN A 116 -7.29 -15.08 -2.10
N SER A 117 -7.55 -13.81 -1.77
CA SER A 117 -6.74 -12.68 -2.24
C SER A 117 -5.34 -12.62 -1.62
N ILE A 118 -5.17 -13.13 -0.40
CA ILE A 118 -3.90 -13.11 0.34
C ILE A 118 -3.07 -14.40 0.16
N THR A 119 -3.58 -15.42 -0.54
CA THR A 119 -2.86 -16.68 -0.79
C THR A 119 -1.46 -16.46 -1.37
N ASN A 120 -1.32 -15.49 -2.29
CA ASN A 120 -0.05 -15.15 -2.94
C ASN A 120 0.54 -13.82 -2.42
N LEU A 121 0.23 -13.44 -1.18
CA LEU A 121 0.58 -12.13 -0.62
C LEU A 121 2.08 -11.81 -0.71
N SER A 122 2.96 -12.76 -0.33
CA SER A 122 4.42 -12.54 -0.37
C SER A 122 4.91 -12.26 -1.80
N GLN A 123 4.40 -13.01 -2.78
CA GLN A 123 4.75 -12.80 -4.19
C GLN A 123 4.24 -11.46 -4.69
N LEU A 124 2.95 -11.15 -4.46
CA LEU A 124 2.33 -9.89 -4.87
C LEU A 124 3.06 -8.68 -4.28
N ASN A 125 3.38 -8.71 -2.99
CA ASN A 125 4.13 -7.65 -2.33
C ASN A 125 5.54 -7.46 -2.95
N LYS A 126 6.27 -8.55 -3.22
CA LYS A 126 7.59 -8.49 -3.89
C LYS A 126 7.49 -7.92 -5.30
N GLU A 127 6.46 -8.29 -6.05
CA GLU A 127 6.19 -7.77 -7.39
C GLU A 127 5.88 -6.28 -7.37
N ILE A 128 5.02 -5.82 -6.46
CA ILE A 128 4.70 -4.39 -6.28
C ILE A 128 5.96 -3.59 -5.93
N ASN A 129 6.75 -4.05 -4.95
CA ASN A 129 7.99 -3.36 -4.57
C ASN A 129 8.98 -3.31 -5.74
N ARG A 130 9.17 -4.42 -6.47
CA ARG A 130 10.04 -4.47 -7.65
C ARG A 130 9.58 -3.51 -8.73
N ASN A 131 8.28 -3.48 -9.02
CA ASN A 131 7.71 -2.58 -10.03
C ASN A 131 7.93 -1.12 -9.66
N ARG A 132 7.76 -0.74 -8.40
CA ARG A 132 8.04 0.62 -7.92
C ARG A 132 9.51 1.01 -8.10
N LEU A 133 10.44 0.13 -7.73
CA LEU A 133 11.87 0.39 -7.94
C LEU A 133 12.22 0.52 -9.43
N ASN A 134 11.68 -0.36 -10.28
CA ASN A 134 11.93 -0.32 -11.72
C ASN A 134 11.37 0.96 -12.36
N GLN A 135 10.13 1.34 -12.03
CA GLN A 135 9.52 2.58 -12.51
C GLN A 135 10.33 3.81 -12.10
N HIS A 136 10.86 3.83 -10.87
CA HIS A 136 11.73 4.91 -10.41
C HIS A 136 13.04 4.96 -11.19
N ILE A 137 13.69 3.82 -11.42
CA ILE A 137 14.94 3.76 -12.19
C ILE A 137 14.71 4.25 -13.64
N GLU A 138 13.62 3.82 -14.28
CA GLU A 138 13.21 4.31 -15.60
C GLU A 138 12.95 5.82 -15.59
N PHE A 139 12.23 6.31 -14.59
CA PHE A 139 11.99 7.74 -14.39
C PHE A 139 13.31 8.52 -14.29
N ILE A 140 14.25 8.08 -13.46
CA ILE A 140 15.56 8.73 -13.29
C ILE A 140 16.37 8.73 -14.58
N ASN A 141 16.34 7.63 -15.35
CA ASN A 141 17.03 7.55 -16.64
C ASN A 141 16.48 8.59 -17.64
N ASN A 142 15.16 8.74 -17.69
CA ASN A 142 14.52 9.76 -18.53
C ASN A 142 14.77 11.18 -18.01
N TYR A 143 14.77 11.37 -16.69
CA TYR A 143 14.95 12.66 -16.04
C TYR A 143 16.38 13.22 -16.22
N LYS A 144 17.40 12.37 -16.17
CA LYS A 144 18.81 12.76 -16.40
C LYS A 144 19.07 13.34 -17.79
N ASN A 145 18.27 12.95 -18.79
CA ASN A 145 18.37 13.52 -20.13
C ASN A 145 17.93 15.00 -20.16
N GLN A 146 17.13 15.43 -19.18
CA GLN A 146 16.59 16.79 -19.08
C GLN A 146 17.34 17.65 -18.05
N VAL A 147 17.79 17.05 -16.95
CA VAL A 147 18.45 17.73 -15.83
C VAL A 147 19.77 17.03 -15.48
N LYS A 148 20.87 17.77 -15.53
CA LYS A 148 22.23 17.20 -15.39
C LYS A 148 22.63 16.78 -13.98
N ASP A 149 22.03 17.32 -12.92
CA ASP A 149 22.55 17.14 -11.56
C ASP A 149 21.49 16.65 -10.56
N ILE A 150 21.57 15.37 -10.18
CA ILE A 150 20.75 14.74 -9.15
C ILE A 150 21.59 14.61 -7.88
N LYS A 151 21.20 15.35 -6.83
CA LYS A 151 22.02 15.54 -5.62
C LYS A 151 21.90 14.43 -4.59
N TYR A 152 20.83 13.65 -4.62
CA TYR A 152 20.52 12.68 -3.58
C TYR A 152 20.61 11.25 -4.10
N LYS A 153 20.88 10.34 -3.17
CA LYS A 153 21.01 8.90 -3.41
C LYS A 153 20.34 8.17 -2.25
N SER A 154 19.57 7.13 -2.56
CA SER A 154 18.99 6.27 -1.53
C SER A 154 20.09 5.61 -0.70
N THR A 155 19.99 5.68 0.62
CA THR A 155 20.92 5.10 1.57
C THR A 155 20.92 3.58 1.45
N TYR A 156 19.76 2.94 1.30
CA TYR A 156 19.66 1.49 1.23
C TYR A 156 19.94 0.96 -0.18
N TYR A 157 19.20 1.44 -1.18
CA TYR A 157 19.24 0.89 -2.54
C TYR A 157 20.35 1.45 -3.43
N LYS A 158 21.00 2.53 -3.01
CA LYS A 158 22.15 3.14 -3.72
C LYS A 158 21.84 3.59 -5.17
N PHE A 159 20.60 3.89 -5.53
CA PHE A 159 20.26 4.62 -6.76
C PHE A 159 20.00 6.11 -6.49
N PRO A 160 20.10 7.00 -7.50
CA PRO A 160 19.79 8.43 -7.36
C PRO A 160 18.32 8.69 -7.05
N VAL A 161 18.01 9.68 -6.20
CA VAL A 161 16.64 10.11 -5.85
C VAL A 161 16.52 11.63 -5.95
N ILE A 162 15.30 12.15 -6.09
CA ILE A 162 15.07 13.57 -6.43
C ILE A 162 15.10 14.49 -5.20
N THR A 163 14.53 14.04 -4.09
CA THR A 163 14.35 14.84 -2.88
C THR A 163 15.13 14.27 -1.70
N LYS A 164 15.35 15.12 -0.68
CA LYS A 164 15.99 14.71 0.57
C LYS A 164 15.16 13.69 1.35
N GLN A 165 13.83 13.69 1.20
CA GLN A 165 12.92 12.79 1.94
C GLN A 165 13.08 11.34 1.48
N GLU A 166 13.36 11.13 0.20
CA GLU A 166 13.56 9.80 -0.40
C GLU A 166 14.89 9.15 0.00
N LYS A 167 15.80 9.85 0.67
CA LYS A 167 17.13 9.32 1.01
C LYS A 167 17.06 8.04 1.83
N GLU A 168 16.17 7.99 2.81
CA GLU A 168 16.05 6.84 3.71
C GLU A 168 14.92 5.90 3.29
N ILE A 169 14.41 6.01 2.05
CA ILE A 169 13.35 5.13 1.57
C ILE A 169 13.79 3.66 1.70
N LEU A 170 12.91 2.84 2.28
CA LEU A 170 13.16 1.44 2.54
C LEU A 170 11.85 0.68 2.44
N PHE A 171 11.76 -0.25 1.49
CA PHE A 171 10.60 -1.12 1.37
C PHE A 171 10.78 -2.40 2.19
N TYR A 172 9.66 -2.95 2.62
CA TYR A 172 9.59 -4.21 3.33
C TYR A 172 8.85 -5.23 2.48
N SER A 173 9.31 -6.48 2.54
CA SER A 173 8.59 -7.60 1.96
C SER A 173 8.06 -8.56 3.00
N VAL A 174 6.89 -9.12 2.71
CA VAL A 174 6.27 -10.15 3.55
C VAL A 174 7.10 -11.42 3.42
N GLU A 175 7.72 -11.85 4.52
CA GLU A 175 8.50 -13.08 4.61
C GLU A 175 7.56 -14.27 4.81
N ARG A 176 6.69 -14.15 5.81
CA ARG A 176 5.67 -15.15 6.14
C ARG A 176 4.47 -14.48 6.78
N PHE A 177 3.36 -15.19 6.80
CA PHE A 177 2.21 -14.81 7.61
C PHE A 177 1.56 -16.04 8.23
N THR A 178 0.96 -15.84 9.39
CA THR A 178 0.15 -16.85 10.09
C THR A 178 -1.26 -16.34 10.27
N GLU A 179 -2.22 -17.24 10.14
CA GLU A 179 -3.63 -16.98 10.35
C GLU A 179 -4.06 -17.61 11.67
N ASP A 180 -4.81 -16.85 12.48
CA ASP A 180 -5.42 -17.30 13.72
C ASP A 180 -6.85 -16.74 13.82
N GLU A 181 -7.83 -17.57 13.47
CA GLU A 181 -9.25 -17.19 13.31
C GLU A 181 -9.45 -15.99 12.38
N ASN A 182 -9.61 -14.79 12.96
CA ASN A 182 -9.84 -13.53 12.27
C ASN A 182 -8.59 -12.62 12.30
N ASN A 183 -7.47 -13.12 12.83
CA ASN A 183 -6.21 -12.39 12.95
C ASN A 183 -5.20 -12.90 11.94
N PHE A 184 -4.47 -11.97 11.33
CA PHE A 184 -3.35 -12.27 10.43
C PHE A 184 -2.10 -11.59 10.98
N ILE A 185 -1.09 -12.39 11.28
CA ILE A 185 0.19 -11.91 11.82
C ILE A 185 1.24 -12.06 10.73
N LEU A 186 1.90 -10.97 10.37
CA LEU A 186 2.85 -10.92 9.26
C LEU A 186 4.24 -10.59 9.77
N ASP A 187 5.24 -11.33 9.30
CA ASP A 187 6.64 -11.00 9.49
C ASP A 187 7.21 -10.39 8.22
N TYR A 188 8.02 -9.36 8.40
CA TYR A 188 8.57 -8.53 7.33
C TYR A 188 10.09 -8.52 7.36
N GLU A 189 10.68 -8.57 6.16
CA GLU A 189 12.10 -8.36 5.96
C GLU A 189 12.34 -7.13 5.09
N LYS A 190 13.56 -6.57 5.14
CA LYS A 190 13.94 -5.46 4.25
C LYS A 190 14.00 -5.98 2.81
N PHE A 191 13.23 -5.35 1.91
CA PHE A 191 13.17 -5.74 0.51
C PHE A 191 14.46 -5.34 -0.22
N ARG A 192 15.10 -6.32 -0.87
CA ARG A 192 16.39 -6.17 -1.57
C ARG A 192 16.22 -6.10 -3.08
#